data_AF-A0A7K1SCY1-F1
#
_entry.id   AF-A0A7K1SCY1-F1
#
_cell.length_a   1.000
_cell.length_b   1.000
_cell.length_c   1.000
_cell.angle_alpha   90.00
_cell.angle_beta   90.00
_cell.angle_gamma   90.00
#
_symmetry.space_group_name_H-M   'P 1'
#
loop_
_entity.id
_entity.type
_entity.pdbx_description
1 polymer ?
#
loop_
_entity_poly.entity_id
_entity_poly.type
_entity_poly.pdbx_seq_one_letter_code
_entity_poly.pdbx_strand_id
1 'polypeptide(L)'
;MRILLFGFLLLVVACRRPSTQFAAMMTPVNQPVDYSRNLKAGDELIAMGNDPGWSLTLNPSKGFLKFNARNGDSVTIAAPERQTDSEGVLRYNAVADSTQSGRINILFRPDSCVDKLSGQRFDYRVEVDYRGKNYVGCGVSLRELALLQDIWVLASFQGNPVPAGSSRNEVPRLEISLTEGRVTGTTGCNRLSGTIKADTHKILFGPLVTTKMACMGEAGQFESKFLHELVEPLDYQVSEGKLTLRRAGKVIMVFKKVD
;
A
#
# COMPACT_ATOMS: atom_id res chain seq x y z
N MET A 1 77.12 19.07 -23.70
CA MET A 1 76.08 19.32 -22.67
C MET A 1 74.71 19.08 -23.33
N ARG A 2 74.11 17.89 -23.15
CA ARG A 2 72.82 17.51 -23.74
C ARG A 2 71.77 17.52 -22.62
N ILE A 3 70.76 18.36 -22.74
CA ILE A 3 69.66 18.54 -21.77
C ILE A 3 68.55 17.56 -22.14
N LEU A 4 68.19 16.67 -21.20
CA LEU A 4 67.04 15.77 -21.29
C LEU A 4 65.81 16.48 -20.70
N LEU A 5 64.77 16.70 -21.52
CA LEU A 5 63.45 17.14 -21.10
C LEU A 5 62.58 15.90 -20.82
N PHE A 6 62.21 15.70 -19.55
CA PHE A 6 61.19 14.72 -19.14
C PHE A 6 59.82 15.42 -19.10
N GLY A 7 58.91 15.06 -20.01
CA GLY A 7 57.53 15.51 -19.99
C GLY A 7 56.68 14.68 -19.03
N PHE A 8 56.03 15.34 -18.07
CA PHE A 8 55.12 14.71 -17.10
C PHE A 8 53.68 14.78 -17.66
N LEU A 9 53.08 13.63 -17.97
CA LEU A 9 51.71 13.52 -18.48
C LEU A 9 50.72 13.37 -17.30
N LEU A 10 49.92 14.41 -17.04
CA LEU A 10 48.85 14.39 -16.05
C LEU A 10 47.58 13.75 -16.64
N LEU A 11 47.23 12.54 -16.17
CA LEU A 11 45.95 11.88 -16.48
C LEU A 11 44.84 12.45 -15.58
N VAL A 12 43.92 13.20 -16.19
CA VAL A 12 42.71 13.70 -15.52
C VAL A 12 41.66 12.59 -15.51
N VAL A 13 41.45 11.95 -14.35
CA VAL A 13 40.36 10.99 -14.16
C VAL A 13 39.08 11.77 -13.86
N ALA A 14 38.20 11.91 -14.86
CA ALA A 14 36.88 12.50 -14.67
C ALA A 14 35.90 11.45 -14.11
N CYS A 15 35.45 11.62 -12.87
CA CYS A 15 34.34 10.84 -12.32
C CYS A 15 33.03 11.16 -13.06
N ARG A 16 32.57 10.26 -13.94
CA ARG A 16 31.23 10.34 -14.53
C ARG A 16 30.19 10.06 -13.44
N ARG A 17 29.26 11.00 -13.21
CA ARG A 17 28.07 10.75 -12.39
C ARG A 17 27.26 9.60 -13.03
N PRO A 18 26.85 8.58 -12.27
CA PRO A 18 26.00 7.53 -12.80
C PRO A 18 24.68 8.13 -13.32
N SER A 19 24.27 7.72 -14.52
CA SER A 19 23.05 8.21 -15.18
C SER A 19 21.80 7.82 -14.38
N THR A 20 20.83 8.73 -14.26
CA THR A 20 19.53 8.52 -13.62
C THR A 20 18.73 7.34 -14.20
N GLN A 21 19.03 6.89 -15.42
CA GLN A 21 18.41 5.71 -16.03
C GLN A 21 18.77 4.38 -15.34
N PHE A 22 19.98 4.25 -14.78
CA PHE A 22 20.37 3.03 -14.05
C PHE A 22 19.71 2.95 -12.67
N ALA A 23 19.45 4.08 -12.02
CA ALA A 23 18.69 4.12 -10.76
C ALA A 23 17.21 3.73 -10.97
N ALA A 24 16.64 4.04 -12.13
CA ALA A 24 15.28 3.63 -12.50
C ALA A 24 15.16 2.12 -12.83
N MET A 25 16.26 1.44 -13.16
CA MET A 25 16.29 -0.02 -13.38
C MET A 25 16.50 -0.84 -12.11
N MET A 26 16.72 -0.18 -10.96
CA MET A 26 16.89 -0.82 -9.65
C MET A 26 15.77 -0.44 -8.68
N THR A 27 14.53 -0.26 -9.16
CA THR A 27 13.38 -0.27 -8.24
C THR A 27 13.31 -1.64 -7.59
N PRO A 28 13.37 -1.75 -6.25
CA PRO A 28 13.24 -3.05 -5.60
C PRO A 28 11.91 -3.67 -6.01
N VAL A 29 11.93 -4.97 -6.27
CA VAL A 29 10.78 -5.83 -6.62
C VAL A 29 9.68 -5.84 -5.51
N ASN A 30 9.81 -5.02 -4.46
CA ASN A 30 8.99 -5.00 -3.25
C ASN A 30 8.49 -3.58 -2.87
N GLN A 31 8.21 -2.70 -3.83
CA GLN A 31 7.49 -1.46 -3.53
C GLN A 31 5.98 -1.73 -3.48
N PRO A 32 5.26 -1.29 -2.43
CA PRO A 32 3.81 -1.41 -2.40
C PRO A 32 3.17 -0.68 -3.59
N VAL A 33 2.13 -1.28 -4.15
CA VAL A 33 1.40 -0.69 -5.27
C VAL A 33 0.58 0.51 -4.81
N ASP A 34 0.64 1.56 -5.61
CA ASP A 34 0.01 2.84 -5.29
C ASP A 34 -1.49 2.84 -5.66
N TYR A 35 -2.33 2.71 -4.62
CA TYR A 35 -3.79 2.82 -4.72
C TYR A 35 -4.33 4.21 -4.34
N SER A 36 -3.49 5.23 -4.19
CA SER A 36 -3.89 6.57 -3.73
C SER A 36 -5.02 7.19 -4.56
N ARG A 37 -4.99 7.00 -5.89
CA ARG A 37 -6.06 7.48 -6.79
C ARG A 37 -7.39 6.77 -6.55
N ASN A 38 -7.35 5.47 -6.32
CA ASN A 38 -8.55 4.66 -6.07
C ASN A 38 -9.14 4.97 -4.70
N LEU A 39 -8.31 5.12 -3.67
CA LEU A 39 -8.73 5.57 -2.35
C LEU A 39 -9.38 6.97 -2.41
N LYS A 40 -8.77 7.92 -3.16
CA LYS A 40 -9.39 9.24 -3.42
C LYS A 40 -10.73 9.13 -4.15
N ALA A 41 -10.85 8.18 -5.07
CA ALA A 41 -12.09 7.95 -5.80
C ALA A 41 -13.16 7.26 -4.95
N GLY A 42 -12.80 6.62 -3.83
CA GLY A 42 -13.68 5.78 -3.01
C GLY A 42 -13.89 4.38 -3.60
N ASP A 43 -13.00 3.93 -4.48
CA ASP A 43 -13.11 2.61 -5.08
C ASP A 43 -12.83 1.54 -4.03
N GLU A 44 -13.65 0.50 -4.01
CA GLU A 44 -13.59 -0.54 -2.99
C GLU A 44 -12.96 -1.83 -3.52
N LEU A 45 -13.37 -2.28 -4.70
CA LEU A 45 -12.77 -3.43 -5.38
C LEU A 45 -12.22 -3.00 -6.73
N ILE A 46 -11.04 -3.54 -7.05
CA ILE A 46 -10.38 -3.36 -8.33
C ILE A 46 -9.94 -4.73 -8.82
N ALA A 47 -10.14 -4.99 -10.11
CA ALA A 47 -9.61 -6.17 -10.75
C ALA A 47 -9.14 -5.89 -12.18
N MET A 48 -8.22 -6.71 -12.66
CA MET A 48 -7.69 -6.62 -14.02
C MET A 48 -7.20 -7.98 -14.52
N GLY A 49 -7.15 -8.13 -15.83
CA GLY A 49 -6.52 -9.27 -16.49
C GLY A 49 -5.91 -8.86 -17.83
N ASN A 50 -4.97 -9.66 -18.33
CA ASN A 50 -4.10 -9.27 -19.45
C ASN A 50 -4.42 -9.99 -20.77
N ASP A 51 -5.18 -11.09 -20.76
CA ASP A 51 -5.47 -11.87 -21.96
C ASP A 51 -6.91 -12.45 -21.96
N PRO A 52 -7.86 -11.81 -22.67
CA PRO A 52 -7.75 -10.46 -23.24
C PRO A 52 -7.59 -9.40 -22.14
N GLY A 53 -7.06 -8.22 -22.48
CA GLY A 53 -6.93 -7.13 -21.52
C GLY A 53 -8.28 -6.62 -21.01
N TRP A 54 -8.49 -6.56 -19.69
CA TRP A 54 -9.73 -6.06 -19.07
C TRP A 54 -9.48 -5.40 -17.70
N SER A 55 -10.42 -4.57 -17.25
CA SER A 55 -10.44 -3.93 -15.93
C SER A 55 -11.84 -3.89 -15.34
N LEU A 56 -11.92 -3.94 -14.01
CA LEU A 56 -13.14 -3.82 -13.24
C LEU A 56 -12.92 -2.92 -12.03
N THR A 57 -13.90 -2.07 -11.75
CA THR A 57 -13.92 -1.20 -10.55
C THR A 57 -15.32 -1.21 -9.95
N LEU A 58 -15.41 -1.47 -8.65
CA LEU A 58 -16.64 -1.33 -7.87
C LEU A 58 -16.48 -0.20 -6.85
N ASN A 59 -17.43 0.72 -6.86
CA ASN A 59 -17.49 1.86 -5.94
C ASN A 59 -18.91 1.95 -5.36
N PRO A 60 -19.18 1.29 -4.22
CA PRO A 60 -20.51 1.26 -3.63
C PRO A 60 -20.97 2.65 -3.16
N SER A 61 -20.05 3.48 -2.65
CA SER A 61 -20.37 4.84 -2.18
C SER A 61 -20.84 5.76 -3.30
N LYS A 62 -20.33 5.59 -4.51
CA LYS A 62 -20.81 6.28 -5.72
C LYS A 62 -21.85 5.47 -6.50
N GLY A 63 -22.23 4.31 -6.01
CA GLY A 63 -23.32 3.49 -6.54
C GLY A 63 -23.04 2.85 -7.91
N PHE A 64 -21.78 2.60 -8.30
CA PHE A 64 -21.48 1.99 -9.59
C PHE A 64 -20.54 0.79 -9.55
N LEU A 65 -20.70 -0.09 -10.54
CA LEU A 65 -19.70 -1.03 -11.00
C LEU A 65 -19.40 -0.77 -12.47
N LYS A 66 -18.11 -0.73 -12.82
CA LYS A 66 -17.63 -0.53 -14.19
C LYS A 66 -16.74 -1.70 -14.60
N PHE A 67 -17.08 -2.35 -15.71
CA PHE A 67 -16.28 -3.37 -16.37
C PHE A 67 -15.90 -2.88 -17.78
N ASN A 68 -14.64 -3.05 -18.16
CA ASN A 68 -14.13 -2.65 -19.47
C ASN A 68 -13.13 -3.69 -19.99
N ALA A 69 -13.46 -4.34 -21.11
CA ALA A 69 -12.57 -5.22 -21.84
C ALA A 69 -12.16 -4.63 -23.20
N ARG A 70 -10.91 -4.88 -23.61
CA ARG A 70 -10.34 -4.37 -24.87
C ARG A 70 -11.01 -4.88 -26.14
N ASN A 71 -11.73 -6.00 -26.05
CA ASN A 71 -12.47 -6.58 -27.16
C ASN A 71 -13.86 -5.92 -27.39
N GLY A 72 -14.16 -4.83 -26.68
CA GLY A 72 -15.41 -4.07 -26.82
C GLY A 72 -16.49 -4.42 -25.81
N ASP A 73 -16.33 -5.49 -25.02
CA ASP A 73 -17.27 -5.82 -23.95
C ASP A 73 -17.05 -4.88 -22.77
N SER A 74 -17.91 -3.88 -22.62
CA SER A 74 -17.83 -2.88 -21.56
C SER A 74 -19.22 -2.55 -21.04
N VAL A 75 -19.33 -2.37 -19.73
CA VAL A 75 -20.59 -1.99 -19.09
C VAL A 75 -20.35 -1.17 -17.83
N THR A 76 -21.26 -0.24 -17.56
CA THR A 76 -21.34 0.50 -16.30
C THR A 76 -22.75 0.36 -15.78
N ILE A 77 -22.89 -0.20 -14.57
CA ILE A 77 -24.16 -0.53 -13.93
C ILE A 77 -24.20 0.05 -12.52
N ALA A 78 -25.39 0.07 -11.92
CA ALA A 78 -25.53 0.31 -10.50
C ALA A 78 -24.69 -0.72 -9.70
N ALA A 79 -24.11 -0.30 -8.58
CA ALA A 79 -23.33 -1.17 -7.71
C ALA A 79 -24.21 -2.34 -7.23
N PRO A 80 -23.91 -3.59 -7.63
CA PRO A 80 -24.68 -4.75 -7.16
C PRO A 80 -24.41 -5.02 -5.69
N GLU A 81 -25.39 -5.64 -5.03
CA GLU A 81 -25.20 -6.13 -3.67
C GLU A 81 -24.14 -7.22 -3.63
N ARG A 82 -23.31 -7.17 -2.57
CA ARG A 82 -22.30 -8.18 -2.29
C ARG A 82 -22.95 -9.38 -1.63
N GLN A 83 -22.70 -10.57 -2.17
CA GLN A 83 -22.95 -11.84 -1.48
C GLN A 83 -21.60 -12.45 -1.10
N THR A 84 -21.44 -12.89 0.15
CA THR A 84 -20.21 -13.55 0.62
C THR A 84 -20.56 -14.94 1.12
N ASP A 85 -19.88 -15.97 0.62
CA ASP A 85 -20.08 -17.34 1.08
C ASP A 85 -19.13 -17.71 2.24
N SER A 86 -19.29 -18.92 2.78
CA SER A 86 -18.51 -19.42 3.93
C SER A 86 -17.01 -19.55 3.65
N GLU A 87 -16.61 -19.58 2.38
CA GLU A 87 -15.20 -19.64 1.95
C GLU A 87 -14.61 -18.24 1.72
N GLY A 88 -15.39 -17.18 1.96
CA GLY A 88 -14.97 -15.80 1.76
C GLY A 88 -15.00 -15.34 0.29
N VAL A 89 -15.62 -16.12 -0.61
CA VAL A 89 -15.77 -15.70 -2.01
C VAL A 89 -16.80 -14.57 -2.07
N LEU A 90 -16.41 -13.46 -2.71
CA LEU A 90 -17.33 -12.35 -2.97
C LEU A 90 -18.00 -12.57 -4.31
N ARG A 91 -19.34 -12.58 -4.33
CA ARG A 91 -20.17 -12.75 -5.52
C ARG A 91 -21.00 -11.51 -5.78
N TYR A 92 -21.04 -11.12 -7.04
CA TYR A 92 -21.85 -10.00 -7.53
C TYR A 92 -22.58 -10.44 -8.78
N ASN A 93 -23.91 -10.30 -8.76
CA ASN A 93 -24.77 -10.65 -9.90
C ASN A 93 -25.60 -9.43 -10.26
N ALA A 94 -25.59 -9.05 -11.53
CA ALA A 94 -26.37 -7.92 -12.02
C ALA A 94 -26.92 -8.15 -13.42
N VAL A 95 -27.97 -7.41 -13.75
CA VAL A 95 -28.50 -7.29 -15.11
C VAL A 95 -27.93 -6.01 -15.69
N ALA A 96 -27.08 -6.15 -16.70
CA ALA A 96 -26.29 -5.08 -17.31
C ALA A 96 -26.98 -4.47 -18.54
N ASP A 97 -27.79 -5.26 -19.25
CA ASP A 97 -28.74 -4.80 -20.26
C ASP A 97 -30.01 -5.68 -20.23
N SER A 98 -31.12 -5.20 -20.81
CA SER A 98 -32.41 -5.91 -20.84
C SER A 98 -32.45 -7.10 -21.82
N THR A 99 -31.31 -7.48 -22.41
CA THR A 99 -31.22 -8.61 -23.34
C THR A 99 -31.04 -9.93 -22.58
N GLN A 100 -31.37 -11.05 -23.23
CA GLN A 100 -31.22 -12.40 -22.67
C GLN A 100 -29.78 -12.71 -22.18
N SER A 101 -28.77 -12.07 -22.78
CA SER A 101 -27.34 -12.19 -22.49
C SER A 101 -26.78 -11.09 -21.58
N GLY A 102 -27.65 -10.23 -21.05
CA GLY A 102 -27.27 -9.02 -20.32
C GLY A 102 -26.78 -9.25 -18.90
N ARG A 103 -26.74 -10.48 -18.40
CA ARG A 103 -26.28 -10.75 -17.03
C ARG A 103 -24.75 -10.66 -16.95
N ILE A 104 -24.28 -10.01 -15.90
CA ILE A 104 -22.88 -10.01 -15.50
C ILE A 104 -22.78 -10.69 -14.13
N ASN A 105 -21.95 -11.72 -14.05
CA ASN A 105 -21.65 -12.41 -12.79
C ASN A 105 -20.16 -12.24 -12.53
N ILE A 106 -19.80 -11.87 -11.30
CA ILE A 106 -18.42 -11.60 -10.91
C ILE A 106 -18.12 -12.34 -9.61
N LEU A 107 -16.98 -13.03 -9.59
CA LEU A 107 -16.50 -13.80 -8.46
C LEU A 107 -15.09 -13.34 -8.08
N PHE A 108 -14.90 -12.96 -6.82
CA PHE A 108 -13.58 -12.74 -6.21
C PHE A 108 -13.31 -13.90 -5.26
N ARG A 109 -12.46 -14.84 -5.67
CA ARG A 109 -12.04 -15.97 -4.82
C ARG A 109 -10.75 -15.63 -4.09
N PRO A 110 -10.65 -15.83 -2.76
CA PRO A 110 -9.44 -15.60 -1.98
C PRO A 110 -8.36 -16.66 -2.24
N ASP A 111 -7.98 -16.80 -3.51
CA ASP A 111 -6.86 -17.59 -4.03
C ASP A 111 -5.81 -16.58 -4.48
N SER A 112 -4.77 -16.37 -3.67
CA SER A 112 -3.74 -15.35 -3.91
C SER A 112 -3.26 -15.39 -5.36
N CYS A 113 -3.45 -14.30 -6.07
CA CYS A 113 -3.20 -14.20 -7.50
C CYS A 113 -1.89 -13.46 -7.74
N VAL A 114 -1.05 -13.95 -8.66
CA VAL A 114 0.20 -13.28 -9.04
C VAL A 114 0.08 -12.79 -10.47
N ASP A 115 0.26 -11.49 -10.68
CA ASP A 115 0.38 -10.96 -12.03
C ASP A 115 1.72 -11.43 -12.63
N LYS A 116 1.64 -12.18 -13.73
CA LYS A 116 2.82 -12.82 -14.34
C LYS A 116 3.83 -11.83 -14.90
N LEU A 117 3.41 -10.60 -15.21
CA LEU A 117 4.26 -9.57 -15.81
C LEU A 117 5.02 -8.79 -14.74
N SER A 118 4.35 -8.35 -13.69
CA SER A 118 4.91 -7.53 -12.61
C SER A 118 5.42 -8.34 -11.41
N GLY A 119 4.97 -9.59 -11.25
CA GLY A 119 5.21 -10.40 -10.04
C GLY A 119 4.39 -9.96 -8.83
N GLN A 120 3.51 -8.97 -8.97
CA GLN A 120 2.68 -8.44 -7.88
C GLN A 120 1.68 -9.50 -7.40
N ARG A 121 1.51 -9.58 -6.07
CA ARG A 121 0.50 -10.41 -5.41
C ARG A 121 -0.79 -9.61 -5.18
N PHE A 122 -1.91 -10.29 -5.37
CA PHE A 122 -3.26 -9.78 -5.22
C PHE A 122 -4.05 -10.71 -4.30
N ASP A 123 -5.02 -10.14 -3.58
CA ASP A 123 -5.81 -10.88 -2.58
C ASP A 123 -6.74 -11.92 -3.24
N TYR A 124 -7.20 -11.64 -4.46
CA TYR A 124 -8.22 -12.44 -5.14
C TYR A 124 -7.82 -12.87 -6.55
N ARG A 125 -8.20 -14.09 -6.91
CA ARG A 125 -8.46 -14.49 -8.29
C ARG A 125 -9.87 -14.05 -8.67
N VAL A 126 -10.00 -13.38 -9.80
CA VAL A 126 -11.27 -12.78 -10.25
C VAL A 126 -11.74 -13.44 -11.54
N GLU A 127 -13.01 -13.82 -11.56
CA GLU A 127 -13.72 -14.29 -12.75
C GLU A 127 -14.90 -13.36 -13.03
N VAL A 128 -15.03 -12.94 -14.28
CA VAL A 128 -16.17 -12.16 -14.78
C VAL A 128 -16.80 -12.92 -15.93
N ASP A 129 -18.05 -13.34 -15.76
CA ASP A 129 -18.87 -13.90 -16.83
C ASP A 129 -19.78 -12.80 -17.39
N TYR A 130 -19.56 -12.43 -18.65
CA TYR A 130 -20.37 -11.41 -19.33
C TYR A 130 -20.55 -11.76 -20.81
N ARG A 131 -21.80 -11.72 -21.30
CA ARG A 131 -22.17 -12.02 -22.70
C ARG A 131 -21.64 -13.37 -23.21
N GLY A 132 -21.66 -14.39 -22.35
CA GLY A 132 -21.20 -15.74 -22.67
C GLY A 132 -19.67 -15.90 -22.77
N LYS A 133 -18.91 -14.87 -22.40
CA LYS A 133 -17.45 -14.92 -22.27
C LYS A 133 -17.05 -14.91 -20.81
N ASN A 134 -15.96 -15.61 -20.49
CA ASN A 134 -15.36 -15.62 -19.17
C ASN A 134 -14.01 -14.89 -19.22
N TYR A 135 -13.83 -13.95 -18.29
CA TYR A 135 -12.62 -13.17 -18.11
C TYR A 135 -11.97 -13.53 -16.77
N VAL A 136 -10.72 -13.95 -16.80
CA VAL A 136 -9.96 -14.34 -15.61
C VAL A 136 -8.83 -13.34 -15.35
N GLY A 137 -8.59 -13.03 -14.08
CA GLY A 137 -7.58 -12.06 -13.68
C GLY A 137 -7.35 -12.01 -12.18
N CYS A 138 -6.74 -10.94 -11.71
CA CYS A 138 -6.44 -10.70 -10.30
C CYS A 138 -7.21 -9.47 -9.80
N GLY A 139 -7.48 -9.41 -8.49
CA GLY A 139 -8.13 -8.26 -7.87
C GLY A 139 -7.76 -8.06 -6.41
N VAL A 140 -8.05 -6.86 -5.92
CA VAL A 140 -7.79 -6.43 -4.54
C VAL A 140 -9.04 -5.85 -3.91
N SER A 141 -9.11 -5.92 -2.58
CA SER A 141 -10.07 -5.17 -1.77
C SER A 141 -9.35 -4.03 -1.05
N LEU A 142 -9.75 -2.79 -1.36
CA LEU A 142 -9.18 -1.60 -0.72
C LEU A 142 -9.79 -1.29 0.64
N ARG A 143 -10.72 -2.11 1.17
CA ARG A 143 -11.39 -1.84 2.44
C ARG A 143 -10.41 -1.69 3.61
N GLU A 144 -9.54 -2.68 3.81
CA GLU A 144 -8.58 -2.65 4.92
C GLU A 144 -7.54 -1.55 4.73
N LEU A 145 -7.12 -1.31 3.48
CA LEU A 145 -6.26 -0.19 3.14
C LEU A 145 -6.93 1.17 3.41
N ALA A 146 -8.22 1.31 3.15
CA ALA A 146 -8.97 2.53 3.47
C ALA A 146 -9.08 2.77 4.98
N LEU A 147 -9.22 1.69 5.78
CA LEU A 147 -9.23 1.79 7.24
C LEU A 147 -7.88 2.25 7.82
N LEU A 148 -6.77 2.05 7.11
CA LEU A 148 -5.45 2.51 7.54
C LEU A 148 -5.31 4.05 7.53
N GLN A 149 -6.09 4.76 6.70
CA GLN A 149 -6.10 6.21 6.63
C GLN A 149 -6.81 6.80 7.87
N ASP A 150 -6.05 6.97 8.95
CA ASP A 150 -6.58 7.42 10.24
C ASP A 150 -5.46 7.96 11.15
N ILE A 151 -5.85 8.37 12.37
CA ILE A 151 -4.96 8.72 13.46
C ILE A 151 -4.84 7.52 14.41
N TRP A 152 -3.59 7.09 14.63
CA TRP A 152 -3.21 5.89 15.35
C TRP A 152 -2.30 6.23 16.52
N VAL A 153 -2.73 5.94 17.75
CA VAL A 153 -1.93 6.13 18.98
C VAL A 153 -1.30 4.82 19.41
N LEU A 154 0.00 4.83 19.70
CA LEU A 154 0.76 3.64 20.05
C LEU A 154 0.29 3.07 21.40
N ALA A 155 -0.12 1.81 21.39
CA ALA A 155 -0.58 1.08 22.57
C ALA A 155 0.45 0.06 23.07
N SER A 156 1.25 -0.53 22.18
CA SER A 156 2.31 -1.49 22.52
C SER A 156 3.49 -1.35 21.57
N PHE A 157 4.70 -1.46 22.12
CA PHE A 157 5.96 -1.45 21.38
C PHE A 157 6.82 -2.65 21.78
N GLN A 158 7.18 -3.48 20.80
CA GLN A 158 7.96 -4.70 20.98
C GLN A 158 7.41 -5.63 22.08
N GLY A 159 6.08 -5.72 22.19
CA GLY A 159 5.37 -6.53 23.18
C GLY A 159 5.15 -5.85 24.53
N ASN A 160 5.75 -4.68 24.78
CA ASN A 160 5.57 -3.94 26.02
C ASN A 160 4.45 -2.90 25.88
N PRO A 161 3.48 -2.84 26.81
CA PRO A 161 2.48 -1.77 26.81
C PRO A 161 3.10 -0.39 26.91
N VAL A 162 2.52 0.58 26.18
CA VAL A 162 2.90 1.99 26.22
C VAL A 162 1.76 2.75 26.90
N PRO A 163 1.83 2.95 28.24
CA PRO A 163 0.75 3.61 28.96
C PRO A 163 0.69 5.10 28.62
N ALA A 164 -0.54 5.63 28.60
CA ALA A 164 -0.79 7.06 28.57
C ALA A 164 -0.16 7.72 29.81
N GLY A 165 0.60 8.81 29.62
CA GLY A 165 1.26 9.52 30.73
C GLY A 165 2.53 8.86 31.27
N SER A 166 3.24 8.07 30.45
CA SER A 166 4.60 7.60 30.77
C SER A 166 5.58 8.78 30.88
N SER A 167 6.85 8.55 31.25
CA SER A 167 7.94 9.56 31.35
C SER A 167 8.24 10.40 30.08
N ARG A 168 7.39 10.30 29.05
CA ARG A 168 7.38 11.06 27.80
C ARG A 168 6.34 12.17 27.87
N ASN A 169 6.56 13.28 27.15
CA ASN A 169 5.61 14.39 27.11
C ASN A 169 4.28 13.98 26.41
N GLU A 170 4.34 13.08 25.44
CA GLU A 170 3.18 12.59 24.67
C GLU A 170 3.33 11.09 24.37
N VAL A 171 2.22 10.39 24.13
CA VAL A 171 2.24 9.03 23.58
C VAL A 171 2.52 9.10 22.07
N PRO A 172 3.41 8.28 21.52
CA PRO A 172 3.66 8.28 20.07
C PRO A 172 2.36 8.06 19.29
N ARG A 173 2.18 8.82 18.21
CA ARG A 173 1.02 8.72 17.33
C ARG A 173 1.41 8.94 15.88
N LEU A 174 0.70 8.30 14.98
CA LEU A 174 0.85 8.43 13.53
C LEU A 174 -0.49 8.85 12.94
N GLU A 175 -0.46 9.85 12.10
CA GLU A 175 -1.57 10.27 11.23
C GLU A 175 -1.19 9.87 9.82
N ILE A 176 -1.96 8.95 9.25
CA ILE A 176 -1.67 8.33 7.96
C ILE A 176 -2.64 8.90 6.92
N SER A 177 -2.10 9.54 5.88
CA SER A 177 -2.86 9.98 4.71
C SER A 177 -2.33 9.26 3.47
N LEU A 178 -2.99 8.16 3.10
CA LEU A 178 -2.62 7.38 1.90
C LEU A 178 -2.98 8.10 0.62
N THR A 179 -4.05 8.90 0.65
CA THR A 179 -4.44 9.73 -0.47
C THR A 179 -3.39 10.82 -0.77
N GLU A 180 -2.72 11.36 0.25
CA GLU A 180 -1.61 12.31 0.08
C GLU A 180 -0.23 11.64 0.00
N GLY A 181 -0.13 10.35 0.29
CA GLY A 181 1.15 9.63 0.38
C GLY A 181 2.02 10.14 1.53
N ARG A 182 1.40 10.61 2.61
CA ARG A 182 2.07 11.29 3.74
C ARG A 182 1.75 10.64 5.07
N VAL A 183 2.76 10.63 5.95
CA VAL A 183 2.58 10.34 7.37
C VAL A 183 3.07 11.54 8.20
N THR A 184 2.32 11.89 9.23
CA THR A 184 2.68 12.89 10.24
C THR A 184 2.48 12.32 11.63
N GLY A 185 3.00 12.96 12.67
CA GLY A 185 2.76 12.49 14.03
C GLY A 185 3.78 12.97 15.05
N THR A 186 3.93 12.19 16.11
CA THR A 186 4.91 12.39 17.17
C THR A 186 5.54 11.06 17.58
N THR A 187 6.82 11.09 17.91
CA THR A 187 7.55 9.97 18.54
C THR A 187 7.37 9.96 20.06
N GLY A 188 6.53 10.86 20.60
CA GLY A 188 6.38 11.16 22.02
C GLY A 188 7.40 12.18 22.54
N CYS A 189 8.48 12.40 21.80
CA CYS A 189 9.47 13.46 22.03
C CYS A 189 9.40 14.51 20.92
N ASN A 190 9.56 14.09 19.66
CA ASN A 190 9.63 14.97 18.49
C ASN A 190 8.44 14.80 17.59
N ARG A 191 8.14 15.85 16.83
CA ARG A 191 7.22 15.74 15.71
C ARG A 191 7.88 14.95 14.59
N LEU A 192 7.09 14.10 13.94
CA LEU A 192 7.47 13.22 12.84
C LEU A 192 6.74 13.64 11.57
N SER A 193 7.43 13.62 10.44
CA SER A 193 6.80 13.74 9.11
C SER A 193 7.58 12.94 8.07
N GLY A 194 6.88 12.39 7.08
CA GLY A 194 7.52 11.72 5.96
C GLY A 194 6.52 11.26 4.92
N THR A 195 7.01 10.45 3.99
CA THR A 195 6.18 9.82 2.95
C THR A 195 5.79 8.41 3.38
N ILE A 196 4.68 7.92 2.85
CA ILE A 196 4.18 6.57 3.10
C ILE A 196 3.59 5.99 1.83
N LYS A 197 3.80 4.69 1.62
CA LYS A 197 3.09 3.88 0.62
C LYS A 197 2.54 2.64 1.30
N ALA A 198 1.36 2.21 0.87
CA ALA A 198 0.79 0.96 1.33
C ALA A 198 -0.03 0.31 0.22
N ASP A 199 0.07 -1.02 0.15
CA ASP A 199 -0.85 -1.88 -0.61
C ASP A 199 -1.74 -2.64 0.38
N THR A 200 -2.45 -3.69 -0.05
CA THR A 200 -3.37 -4.43 0.82
C THR A 200 -2.69 -5.26 1.92
N HIS A 201 -1.36 -5.41 1.89
CA HIS A 201 -0.62 -6.27 2.82
C HIS A 201 0.49 -5.54 3.57
N LYS A 202 1.16 -4.58 2.92
CA LYS A 202 2.38 -3.95 3.40
C LYS A 202 2.29 -2.45 3.46
N ILE A 203 2.93 -1.90 4.49
CA ILE A 203 3.22 -0.49 4.65
C ILE A 203 4.73 -0.28 4.49
N LEU A 204 5.09 0.75 3.74
CA LEU A 204 6.45 1.25 3.64
C LEU A 204 6.46 2.73 3.96
N PHE A 205 7.19 3.08 5.02
CA PHE A 205 7.52 4.47 5.32
C PHE A 205 8.74 4.87 4.49
N GLY A 206 8.64 6.00 3.79
CA GLY A 206 9.78 6.62 3.14
C GLY A 206 10.67 7.36 4.14
N PRO A 207 11.57 8.24 3.66
CA PRO A 207 12.42 9.04 4.54
C PRO A 207 11.59 9.81 5.57
N LEU A 208 11.88 9.56 6.85
CA LEU A 208 11.25 10.19 7.99
C LEU A 208 12.13 11.33 8.51
N VAL A 209 11.52 12.48 8.75
CA VAL A 209 12.16 13.67 9.33
C VAL A 209 11.53 13.95 10.68
N THR A 210 12.37 14.19 11.69
CA THR A 210 11.95 14.60 13.03
C THR A 210 12.48 15.99 13.38
N THR A 211 11.77 16.67 14.29
CA THR A 211 12.33 17.86 14.95
C THR A 211 13.51 17.48 15.84
N LYS A 212 14.35 18.44 16.24
CA LYS A 212 15.50 18.23 17.14
C LYS A 212 15.26 18.80 18.53
N MET A 213 14.18 18.42 19.20
CA MET A 213 14.08 18.65 20.65
C MET A 213 15.03 17.69 21.34
N ALA A 214 15.82 18.20 22.29
CA ALA A 214 16.79 17.41 23.03
C ALA A 214 16.08 16.55 24.09
N CYS A 215 15.63 15.35 23.71
CA CYS A 215 15.16 14.36 24.68
C CYS A 215 16.33 13.50 25.16
N MET A 216 16.67 13.65 26.44
CA MET A 216 17.72 12.88 27.10
C MET A 216 17.13 11.63 27.78
N GLY A 217 17.99 10.65 28.06
CA GLY A 217 17.62 9.44 28.79
C GLY A 217 16.73 8.48 27.99
N GLU A 218 15.77 7.86 28.66
CA GLU A 218 14.92 6.80 28.10
C GLU A 218 14.07 7.26 26.91
N ALA A 219 13.64 8.53 26.90
CA ALA A 219 12.82 9.08 25.83
C ALA A 219 13.55 9.11 24.47
N GLY A 220 14.81 9.53 24.44
CA GLY A 220 15.62 9.55 23.21
C GLY A 220 16.01 8.15 22.72
N GLN A 221 16.27 7.22 23.64
CA GLN A 221 16.53 5.81 23.29
C GLN A 221 15.28 5.15 22.70
N PHE A 222 14.11 5.41 23.29
CA PHE A 222 12.84 4.93 22.77
C PHE A 222 12.56 5.47 21.36
N GLU A 223 12.72 6.78 21.15
CA GLU A 223 12.54 7.39 19.83
C GLU A 223 13.42 6.75 18.75
N SER A 224 14.71 6.54 19.07
CA SER A 224 15.65 5.92 18.13
C SER A 224 15.22 4.50 17.74
N LYS A 225 14.77 3.70 18.72
CA LYS A 225 14.23 2.35 18.48
C LYS A 225 12.94 2.39 17.67
N PHE A 226 12.03 3.30 18.01
CA PHE A 226 10.76 3.48 17.32
C PHE A 226 10.97 3.82 15.84
N LEU A 227 11.84 4.79 15.53
CA LEU A 227 12.15 5.17 14.16
C LEU A 227 12.84 4.03 13.39
N HIS A 228 13.75 3.30 14.03
CA HIS A 228 14.42 2.15 13.44
C HIS A 228 13.42 1.05 13.00
N GLU A 229 12.37 0.80 13.79
CA GLU A 229 11.33 -0.15 13.42
C GLU A 229 10.50 0.28 12.20
N LEU A 230 10.47 1.58 11.85
CA LEU A 230 9.71 2.09 10.70
C LEU A 230 10.47 2.08 9.37
N VAL A 231 11.78 1.82 9.37
CA VAL A 231 12.63 1.93 8.17
C VAL A 231 12.32 0.87 7.12
N GLU A 232 12.08 -0.37 7.55
CA GLU A 232 11.84 -1.51 6.66
C GLU A 232 10.33 -1.74 6.45
N PRO A 233 9.92 -2.32 5.30
CA PRO A 233 8.53 -2.68 5.06
C PRO A 233 7.93 -3.53 6.20
N LEU A 234 6.69 -3.23 6.55
CA LEU A 234 5.95 -3.92 7.61
C LEU A 234 4.69 -4.53 7.03
N ASP A 235 4.41 -5.77 7.40
CA ASP A 235 3.07 -6.33 7.20
C ASP A 235 2.13 -5.63 8.18
N TYR A 236 0.93 -5.30 7.74
CA TYR A 236 -0.05 -4.64 8.60
C TYR A 236 -1.37 -5.39 8.64
N GLN A 237 -2.16 -5.09 9.67
CA GLN A 237 -3.53 -5.53 9.77
C GLN A 237 -4.33 -4.46 10.52
N VAL A 238 -5.50 -4.11 9.99
CA VAL A 238 -6.46 -3.22 10.64
C VAL A 238 -7.71 -4.00 11.00
N SER A 239 -7.98 -4.15 12.30
CA SER A 239 -9.15 -4.85 12.79
C SER A 239 -9.58 -4.29 14.14
N GLU A 240 -10.88 -4.16 14.36
CA GLU A 240 -11.47 -3.73 15.65
C GLU A 240 -10.84 -2.45 16.23
N GLY A 241 -10.62 -1.44 15.38
CA GLY A 241 -10.01 -0.17 15.80
C GLY A 241 -8.53 -0.28 16.21
N LYS A 242 -7.84 -1.36 15.83
CA LYS A 242 -6.41 -1.56 16.08
C LYS A 242 -5.65 -1.70 14.77
N LEU A 243 -4.50 -1.03 14.70
CA LEU A 243 -3.50 -1.23 13.67
C LEU A 243 -2.36 -2.05 14.26
N THR A 244 -2.14 -3.24 13.71
CA THR A 244 -1.03 -4.12 14.11
C THR A 244 0.03 -4.14 13.02
N LEU A 245 1.27 -3.80 13.38
CA LEU A 245 2.41 -3.88 12.48
C LEU A 245 3.29 -5.08 12.85
N ARG A 246 3.69 -5.84 11.83
CA ARG A 246 4.46 -7.07 11.97
C ARG A 246 5.69 -7.06 11.07
N ARG A 247 6.72 -7.79 11.52
CA ARG A 247 7.92 -8.09 10.76
C ARG A 247 8.23 -9.56 10.91
N ALA A 248 8.31 -10.28 9.79
CA ALA A 248 8.55 -11.73 9.76
C ALA A 248 7.59 -12.49 10.71
N GLY A 249 6.29 -12.13 10.67
CA GLY A 249 5.25 -12.73 11.51
C GLY A 249 5.21 -12.26 12.97
N LYS A 250 6.26 -11.58 13.47
CA LYS A 250 6.28 -11.06 14.84
C LYS A 250 5.60 -9.70 14.92
N VAL A 251 4.70 -9.53 15.89
CA VAL A 251 4.11 -8.23 16.23
C VAL A 251 5.19 -7.32 16.82
N ILE A 252 5.41 -6.17 16.19
CA ILE A 252 6.38 -5.17 16.65
C ILE A 252 5.69 -3.95 17.26
N MET A 253 4.52 -3.57 16.74
CA MET A 253 3.78 -2.41 17.22
C MET A 253 2.28 -2.68 17.12
N VAL A 254 1.54 -2.19 18.11
CA VAL A 254 0.08 -2.15 18.09
C VAL A 254 -0.34 -0.73 18.39
N PHE A 255 -1.18 -0.17 17.54
CA PHE A 255 -1.79 1.13 17.71
C PHE A 255 -3.30 0.98 17.90
N LYS A 256 -3.90 1.97 18.55
CA LYS A 256 -5.34 2.12 18.66
C LYS A 256 -5.77 3.35 17.86
N LYS A 257 -6.89 3.25 17.18
CA LYS A 257 -7.55 4.37 16.52
C LYS A 257 -7.91 5.43 17.57
N VAL A 258 -7.78 6.70 17.20
CA VAL A 258 -8.34 7.82 17.96
C VAL A 258 -9.78 8.01 17.51
N ASP A 259 -10.72 7.95 18.45
CA ASP A 259 -12.14 8.24 18.19
C ASP A 259 -12.38 9.74 17.99
#